data_AF-A0A832K0Z1-F1
#
_entry.id   AF-A0A832K0Z1-F1
#
_cell.length_a   1.000
_cell.length_b   1.000
_cell.length_c   1.000
_cell.angle_alpha   90.00
_cell.angle_beta   90.00
_cell.angle_gamma   90.00
#
_symmetry.space_group_name_H-M   'P 1'
#
loop_
_entity.id
_entity.type
_entity.pdbx_description
1 polymer ?
#
loop_
_entity_poly.entity_id
_entity_poly.type
_entity_poly.pdbx_seq_one_letter_code
_entity_poly.pdbx_strand_id
1 'polypeptide(L)'
;MSAGTPLAAMGTFWYVYLSALVFGLGACLGSFLNVCIHRIPRGCSVVTPGSHCPACQHAIAWYDNIPLVSFFALRARCRHCGGRIAPRYVTVELLTAVLFLLVWFKFGSPDSSRPLSLAPVTALVYVPVYWLVVFGLLLATFVDFEHMIIPDRVSLGGIAAGLLLSAVLPGLHGASGPWRGMAAAVLGAVVGAGTLWICGELGRLVLRKDAMGLGDVKLLGAIGAFFAEIDKFLADTKNDKFLAPWTDGLAKARRELGEATDWLITNALADPDQAGAASYDYLYLMALTALAATWAGVVATAKAKLDKGDGDKAFLETKIATARYFLARVLPESSAHLAKLRSGAAPVMALAASFVWGILSILLSPCHLASIPLIVGFIDEQGRISTKRAFVIALLFSLGILVTIGLIGLITAAAGRMMGDVGPWGNYLVAAVFIVVGLHLLDIVPLPFGGPGQPGMKRKGMLAAFILGLVFGVALGPCTFAYMAPMLAVVFSLAPSQLWYGILLLLVYGIGHCSVIVFAGTFTEAIQHFLNWNERSKGSVMVKKVCGVLVILAGVYMVFSK
;
A
#
# COMPACT_ATOMS: atom_id res chain seq x y z
N MET A 1 -12.36 10.24 55.80
CA MET A 1 -11.95 8.84 55.60
C MET A 1 -12.30 8.47 54.16
N SER A 2 -11.37 8.68 53.23
CA SER A 2 -11.55 8.37 51.82
C SER A 2 -11.46 6.86 51.63
N ALA A 3 -12.54 6.25 51.14
CA ALA A 3 -12.55 4.86 50.72
C ALA A 3 -11.50 4.66 49.61
N GLY A 4 -10.33 4.11 49.97
CA GLY A 4 -9.36 3.64 49.00
C GLY A 4 -10.02 2.59 48.10
N THR A 5 -9.84 2.71 46.79
CA THR A 5 -10.37 1.71 45.86
C THR A 5 -9.73 0.35 46.18
N PRO A 6 -10.50 -0.75 46.18
CA PRO A 6 -10.02 -2.07 46.63
C PRO A 6 -8.83 -2.63 45.84
N LEU A 7 -8.51 -2.06 44.67
CA LEU A 7 -7.31 -2.41 43.88
C LEU A 7 -6.00 -1.77 44.34
N ALA A 8 -6.04 -0.68 45.10
CA ALA A 8 -4.83 -0.04 45.62
C ALA A 8 -4.12 -0.93 46.65
N ALA A 9 -4.83 -1.88 47.27
CA ALA A 9 -4.30 -2.85 48.22
C ALA A 9 -3.91 -4.21 47.59
N MET A 10 -4.02 -4.38 46.27
CA MET A 10 -3.71 -5.66 45.62
C MET A 10 -2.20 -5.82 45.42
N GLY A 11 -1.62 -6.81 46.11
CA GLY A 11 -0.23 -7.22 45.93
C GLY A 11 0.08 -7.60 44.47
N THR A 12 1.36 -7.48 44.07
CA THR A 12 1.82 -7.67 42.68
C THR A 12 1.41 -9.02 42.09
N PHE A 13 1.35 -10.06 42.92
CA PHE A 13 0.83 -11.37 42.55
C PHE A 13 -0.62 -11.29 42.01
N TRP A 14 -1.50 -10.57 42.71
CA TRP A 14 -2.92 -10.47 42.36
C TRP A 14 -3.18 -9.63 41.12
N TYR A 15 -2.36 -8.60 40.91
CA TYR A 15 -2.39 -7.83 39.67
C TYR A 15 -1.98 -8.66 38.45
N VAL A 16 -0.89 -9.43 38.55
CA VAL A 16 -0.42 -10.32 37.47
C VAL A 16 -1.46 -11.41 37.19
N TYR A 17 -2.01 -12.01 38.25
CA TYR A 17 -3.06 -13.02 38.14
C TYR A 17 -4.30 -12.50 37.43
N LEU A 18 -4.84 -11.34 37.84
CA LEU A 18 -5.99 -10.73 37.18
C LEU A 18 -5.70 -10.34 35.74
N SER A 19 -4.50 -9.83 35.46
CA SER A 19 -4.09 -9.48 34.10
C SER A 19 -4.05 -10.71 33.19
N ALA A 20 -3.58 -11.85 33.71
CA ALA A 20 -3.62 -13.12 33.01
C ALA A 20 -5.06 -13.61 32.77
N LEU A 21 -5.96 -13.44 33.76
CA LEU A 21 -7.38 -13.74 33.59
C LEU A 21 -8.04 -12.85 32.54
N VAL A 22 -7.74 -11.56 32.51
CA VAL A 22 -8.24 -10.61 31.50
C VAL A 22 -7.77 -11.01 30.10
N PHE A 23 -6.49 -11.36 29.97
CA PHE A 23 -5.96 -11.84 28.70
C PHE A 23 -6.68 -13.12 28.25
N GLY A 24 -6.87 -14.08 29.16
CA GLY A 24 -7.62 -15.30 28.90
C GLY A 24 -9.07 -15.04 28.49
N LEU A 25 -9.77 -14.14 29.20
CA LEU A 25 -11.12 -13.71 28.88
C LEU A 25 -11.19 -13.07 27.48
N GLY A 26 -10.26 -12.17 27.16
CA GLY A 26 -10.18 -11.54 25.86
C GLY A 26 -9.92 -12.55 24.73
N ALA A 27 -9.10 -13.57 24.99
CA ALA A 27 -8.87 -14.65 24.03
C ALA A 27 -10.15 -15.50 23.82
N CYS A 28 -10.88 -15.83 24.88
CA CYS A 28 -12.16 -16.55 24.80
C CYS A 28 -13.21 -15.74 24.03
N LEU A 29 -13.34 -14.44 24.32
CA LEU A 29 -14.25 -13.55 23.60
C LEU A 29 -13.81 -13.34 22.14
N GLY A 30 -12.51 -13.31 21.86
CA GLY A 30 -11.99 -13.31 20.49
C GLY A 30 -12.31 -14.59 19.72
N SER A 31 -12.32 -15.74 20.39
CA SER A 31 -12.76 -17.01 19.79
C SER A 31 -14.26 -16.97 19.45
N PHE A 32 -15.09 -16.43 20.36
CA PHE A 32 -16.50 -16.18 20.07
C PHE A 32 -16.70 -15.14 18.94
N LEU A 33 -15.84 -14.12 18.87
CA LEU A 33 -15.88 -13.11 17.82
C LEU A 33 -15.68 -13.72 16.43
N ASN A 34 -14.84 -14.75 16.28
CA ASN A 34 -14.72 -15.50 15.03
C ASN A 34 -16.04 -16.17 14.60
N VAL A 35 -16.84 -16.65 15.56
CA VAL A 35 -18.19 -17.19 15.28
C VAL A 35 -19.10 -16.07 14.79
N CYS A 36 -19.09 -14.91 15.45
CA CYS A 36 -19.87 -13.74 15.07
C CYS A 36 -19.51 -13.23 13.66
N ILE A 37 -18.21 -13.07 13.36
CA ILE A 37 -17.70 -12.62 12.05
C ILE A 37 -18.16 -13.57 10.95
N HIS A 38 -18.12 -14.88 11.19
CA HIS A 38 -18.54 -15.86 10.18
C HIS A 38 -20.06 -15.89 9.98
N ARG A 39 -20.84 -15.86 11.06
CA ARG A 39 -22.28 -16.18 11.03
C ARG A 39 -23.21 -14.98 10.85
N ILE A 40 -22.89 -13.82 11.43
CA ILE A 40 -23.77 -12.65 11.39
C ILE A 40 -24.01 -12.15 9.95
N PRO A 41 -22.99 -12.03 9.08
CA PRO A 41 -23.21 -11.60 7.69
C PRO A 41 -24.04 -12.60 6.87
N ARG A 42 -24.02 -13.88 7.28
CA ARG A 42 -24.72 -14.99 6.62
C ARG A 42 -26.13 -15.21 7.18
N GLY A 43 -26.58 -14.41 8.14
CA GLY A 43 -27.88 -14.56 8.79
C GLY A 43 -28.02 -15.80 9.67
N CYS A 44 -26.92 -16.51 9.95
CA CYS A 44 -26.93 -17.74 10.75
C CYS A 44 -27.04 -17.44 12.25
N SER A 45 -27.60 -18.38 13.03
CA SER A 45 -27.63 -18.28 14.49
C SER A 45 -26.23 -18.40 15.10
N VAL A 46 -25.90 -17.49 16.02
CA VAL A 46 -24.62 -17.50 16.78
C VAL A 46 -24.65 -18.45 17.98
N VAL A 47 -25.84 -18.88 18.40
CA VAL A 47 -26.04 -19.70 19.61
C VAL A 47 -26.12 -21.19 19.27
N THR A 48 -26.82 -21.53 18.18
CA THR A 48 -27.09 -22.93 17.79
C THR A 48 -26.93 -23.12 16.28
N PRO A 49 -26.23 -24.18 15.82
CA PRO A 49 -25.52 -25.20 16.59
C PRO A 49 -24.13 -24.70 17.07
N GLY A 50 -23.42 -25.50 17.88
CA GLY A 50 -22.16 -25.13 18.54
C GLY A 50 -20.98 -24.81 17.59
N SER A 51 -19.73 -24.81 18.06
CA SER A 51 -18.59 -24.63 17.14
C SER A 51 -18.38 -25.89 16.29
N HIS A 52 -18.25 -25.75 14.98
CA HIS A 52 -18.01 -26.87 14.04
C HIS A 52 -16.99 -26.49 12.98
N CYS A 53 -16.29 -27.50 12.45
CA CYS A 53 -15.36 -27.30 11.35
C CYS A 53 -16.11 -26.91 10.06
N PRO A 54 -15.74 -25.83 9.35
CA PRO A 54 -16.43 -25.44 8.12
C PRO A 54 -16.28 -26.46 6.97
N ALA A 55 -15.21 -27.28 6.98
CA ALA A 55 -14.95 -28.25 5.92
C ALA A 55 -15.71 -29.58 6.10
N CYS A 56 -15.75 -30.13 7.32
CA CYS A 56 -16.38 -31.43 7.59
C CYS A 56 -17.63 -31.37 8.46
N GLN A 57 -18.02 -30.18 8.93
CA GLN A 57 -19.19 -29.94 9.80
C GLN A 57 -19.19 -30.72 11.12
N HIS A 58 -18.09 -31.42 11.46
CA HIS A 58 -17.96 -32.11 12.74
C HIS A 58 -17.85 -31.08 13.88
N ALA A 59 -18.55 -31.36 14.99
CA ALA A 59 -18.51 -30.52 16.18
C ALA A 59 -17.08 -30.47 16.75
N ILE A 60 -16.60 -29.27 17.09
CA ILE A 60 -15.27 -29.07 17.64
C ILE A 60 -15.33 -29.40 19.14
N ALA A 61 -14.50 -30.33 19.60
CA ALA A 61 -14.37 -30.65 21.01
C ALA A 61 -13.88 -29.43 21.80
N TRP A 62 -14.30 -29.28 23.07
CA TRP A 62 -13.98 -28.10 23.87
C TRP A 62 -12.46 -27.83 24.01
N TYR A 63 -11.64 -28.88 24.08
CA TYR A 63 -10.17 -28.77 24.17
C TYR A 63 -9.50 -28.45 22.83
N ASP A 64 -10.19 -28.68 21.70
CA ASP A 64 -9.75 -28.26 20.37
C ASP A 64 -10.20 -26.81 20.07
N ASN A 65 -10.91 -26.18 21.01
CA ASN A 65 -11.39 -24.79 20.93
C ASN A 65 -10.74 -23.89 22.01
N ILE A 66 -9.60 -24.29 22.58
CA ILE A 66 -8.82 -23.46 23.53
C ILE A 66 -8.12 -22.36 22.72
N PRO A 67 -8.47 -21.07 22.94
CA PRO A 67 -7.94 -19.96 22.16
C PRO A 67 -6.41 -19.93 22.17
N LEU A 68 -5.80 -19.54 21.06
CA LEU A 68 -4.35 -19.47 20.80
C LEU A 68 -3.63 -20.83 20.81
N VAL A 69 -3.89 -21.68 21.80
CA VAL A 69 -3.17 -22.94 22.04
C VAL A 69 -3.59 -24.02 21.04
N SER A 70 -4.89 -24.21 20.81
CA SER A 70 -5.39 -25.30 19.97
C SER A 70 -4.90 -25.18 18.52
N PHE A 71 -4.70 -23.98 17.99
CA PHE A 71 -4.18 -23.79 16.63
C PHE A 71 -2.76 -24.33 16.47
N PHE A 72 -1.87 -24.04 17.41
CA PHE A 72 -0.49 -24.55 17.38
C PHE A 72 -0.43 -26.05 17.71
N ALA A 73 -1.22 -26.50 18.69
CA ALA A 73 -1.30 -27.91 19.07
C ALA A 73 -1.82 -28.80 17.92
N LEU A 74 -2.78 -28.30 17.15
CA LEU A 74 -3.34 -28.98 15.98
C LEU A 74 -2.54 -28.73 14.68
N ARG A 75 -1.43 -27.99 14.76
CA ARG A 75 -0.57 -27.61 13.60
C ARG A 75 -1.38 -26.98 12.46
N ALA A 76 -2.32 -26.10 12.79
CA ALA A 76 -3.22 -25.43 11.86
C ALA A 76 -4.08 -26.38 10.99
N ARG A 77 -4.39 -27.59 11.48
CA ARG A 77 -5.22 -28.57 10.76
C ARG A 77 -6.34 -29.12 11.64
N CYS A 78 -7.51 -29.35 11.06
CA CYS A 78 -8.60 -30.01 11.76
C CYS A 78 -8.21 -31.45 12.11
N ARG A 79 -8.50 -31.88 13.36
CA ARG A 79 -8.22 -33.24 13.85
C ARG A 79 -8.94 -34.34 13.06
N HIS A 80 -10.16 -34.08 12.58
CA HIS A 80 -11.00 -35.08 11.90
C HIS A 80 -10.75 -35.14 10.40
N CYS A 81 -10.73 -34.00 9.70
CA CYS A 81 -10.64 -33.96 8.23
C CYS A 81 -9.26 -33.54 7.69
N GLY A 82 -8.33 -33.11 8.54
CA GLY A 82 -7.03 -32.59 8.11
C GLY A 82 -7.08 -31.25 7.37
N GLY A 83 -8.27 -30.66 7.20
CA GLY A 83 -8.47 -29.36 6.55
C GLY A 83 -7.73 -28.23 7.26
N ARG A 84 -7.24 -27.25 6.49
CA ARG A 84 -6.44 -26.14 7.04
C ARG A 84 -7.32 -25.16 7.82
N ILE A 85 -6.87 -24.78 9.01
CA ILE A 85 -7.50 -23.74 9.84
C ILE A 85 -6.88 -22.39 9.43
N ALA A 86 -7.72 -21.39 9.12
CA ALA A 86 -7.25 -20.09 8.68
C ALA A 86 -6.49 -19.35 9.80
N PRO A 87 -5.39 -18.63 9.51
CA PRO A 87 -4.66 -17.84 10.53
C PRO A 87 -5.52 -16.77 11.21
N ARG A 88 -6.59 -16.30 10.55
CA ARG A 88 -7.56 -15.34 11.08
C ARG A 88 -8.03 -15.69 12.49
N TYR A 89 -8.29 -16.97 12.77
CA TYR A 89 -8.80 -17.40 14.08
C TYR A 89 -7.85 -16.99 15.21
N VAL A 90 -6.56 -17.30 15.08
CA VAL A 90 -5.53 -16.91 16.07
C VAL A 90 -5.29 -15.41 16.09
N THR A 91 -5.31 -14.75 14.93
CA THR A 91 -5.11 -13.30 14.86
C THR A 91 -6.20 -12.55 15.64
N VAL A 92 -7.47 -12.91 15.43
CA VAL A 92 -8.61 -12.28 16.12
C VAL A 92 -8.58 -12.59 17.62
N GLU A 93 -8.26 -13.83 18.01
CA GLU A 93 -8.12 -14.23 19.41
C GLU A 93 -7.03 -13.42 20.12
N LEU A 94 -5.84 -13.32 19.51
CA LEU A 94 -4.70 -12.61 20.09
C LEU A 94 -4.96 -11.10 20.14
N LEU A 95 -5.48 -10.53 19.05
CA LEU A 95 -5.78 -9.10 18.96
C LEU A 95 -6.81 -8.69 20.03
N THR A 96 -7.87 -9.49 20.21
CA THR A 96 -8.88 -9.24 21.24
C THR A 96 -8.28 -9.33 22.64
N ALA A 97 -7.48 -10.37 22.92
CA ALA A 97 -6.80 -10.55 24.20
C ALA A 97 -5.86 -9.38 24.54
N VAL A 98 -5.06 -8.91 23.58
CA VAL A 98 -4.16 -7.78 23.74
C VAL A 98 -4.92 -6.48 23.94
N LEU A 99 -5.95 -6.19 23.14
CA LEU A 99 -6.73 -4.96 23.28
C LEU A 99 -7.48 -4.91 24.61
N PHE A 100 -8.02 -6.03 25.07
CA PHE A 100 -8.67 -6.12 26.38
C PHE A 100 -7.67 -5.87 27.51
N LEU A 101 -6.46 -6.43 27.41
CA LEU A 101 -5.37 -6.21 28.35
C LEU A 101 -4.88 -4.76 28.34
N LEU A 102 -4.80 -4.11 27.17
CA LEU A 102 -4.44 -2.70 27.05
C LEU A 102 -5.49 -1.78 27.70
N VAL A 103 -6.78 -2.08 27.52
CA VAL A 103 -7.86 -1.38 28.22
C VAL A 103 -7.72 -1.60 29.74
N TRP A 104 -7.44 -2.83 30.19
CA TRP A 104 -7.20 -3.13 31.61
C TRP A 104 -6.04 -2.32 32.20
N PHE A 105 -4.91 -2.23 31.48
CA PHE A 105 -3.75 -1.45 31.91
C PHE A 105 -3.99 0.06 31.90
N LYS A 106 -4.83 0.56 30.97
CA LYS A 106 -5.21 1.99 30.93
C LYS A 106 -6.00 2.43 32.17
N PHE A 107 -6.77 1.52 32.77
CA PHE A 107 -7.64 1.80 33.91
C PHE A 107 -7.18 1.07 35.19
N GLY A 108 -5.87 0.81 35.36
CA GLY A 108 -5.29 -0.26 36.21
C GLY A 108 -4.18 0.06 37.26
N SER A 109 -4.28 1.08 38.14
CA SER A 109 -3.86 1.14 39.58
C SER A 109 -2.78 2.19 39.95
N PRO A 110 -2.84 2.82 41.15
CA PRO A 110 -2.11 4.05 41.48
C PRO A 110 -0.66 3.88 41.98
N ASP A 111 -0.13 2.66 42.16
CA ASP A 111 1.09 2.47 42.94
C ASP A 111 2.38 2.40 42.10
N SER A 112 3.35 3.22 42.47
CA SER A 112 4.59 3.60 41.79
C SER A 112 5.68 2.51 41.69
N SER A 113 5.34 1.24 41.85
CA SER A 113 6.30 0.12 41.89
C SER A 113 6.15 -0.90 40.74
N ARG A 114 5.51 -0.54 39.61
CA ARG A 114 5.26 -1.45 38.48
C ARG A 114 5.72 -0.86 37.12
N PRO A 115 6.24 -1.68 36.18
CA PRO A 115 7.19 -1.25 35.14
C PRO A 115 6.55 -0.58 33.91
N LEU A 116 5.34 -0.03 34.01
CA LEU A 116 4.73 0.75 32.93
C LEU A 116 3.76 1.79 33.53
N SER A 117 4.28 2.98 33.83
CA SER A 117 3.54 4.13 34.40
C SER A 117 2.39 4.60 33.50
N LEU A 118 1.16 4.24 33.87
CA LEU A 118 -0.12 4.81 33.39
C LEU A 118 -1.10 4.93 34.58
N ALA A 119 -1.99 5.92 34.50
CA ALA A 119 -2.73 6.58 35.59
C ALA A 119 -3.75 5.72 36.39
N PRO A 120 -4.30 6.23 37.53
CA PRO A 120 -5.02 5.43 38.53
C PRO A 120 -6.42 4.92 38.13
N VAL A 121 -6.77 3.74 38.67
CA VAL A 121 -8.13 3.15 38.64
C VAL A 121 -9.06 3.95 39.54
N THR A 122 -9.93 4.78 38.97
CA THR A 122 -11.05 5.36 39.73
C THR A 122 -12.42 4.86 39.26
N ALA A 123 -12.49 4.07 38.19
CA ALA A 123 -13.75 3.55 37.71
C ALA A 123 -13.63 2.24 36.90
N LEU A 124 -13.33 1.14 37.59
CA LEU A 124 -13.41 -0.23 37.04
C LEU A 124 -14.71 -0.51 36.29
N VAL A 125 -15.80 0.16 36.70
CA VAL A 125 -17.12 0.05 36.10
C VAL A 125 -17.12 0.41 34.61
N TYR A 126 -16.16 1.24 34.14
CA TYR A 126 -16.05 1.58 32.72
C TYR A 126 -15.26 0.55 31.90
N VAL A 127 -14.45 -0.31 32.51
CA VAL A 127 -13.63 -1.31 31.79
C VAL A 127 -14.49 -2.24 30.93
N PRO A 128 -15.58 -2.86 31.45
CA PRO A 128 -16.48 -3.67 30.64
C PRO A 128 -17.16 -2.88 29.50
N VAL A 129 -17.44 -1.59 29.70
CA VAL A 129 -18.03 -0.73 28.66
C VAL A 129 -17.06 -0.55 27.50
N TYR A 130 -15.79 -0.26 27.77
CA TYR A 130 -14.77 -0.15 26.73
C TYR A 130 -14.51 -1.50 26.04
N TRP A 131 -14.51 -2.61 26.78
CA TRP A 131 -14.42 -3.95 26.18
C TRP A 131 -15.59 -4.25 25.25
N LEU A 132 -16.81 -3.87 25.61
CA LEU A 132 -17.98 -4.01 24.74
C LEU A 132 -17.84 -3.21 23.44
N VAL A 133 -17.35 -1.97 23.53
CA VAL A 133 -17.09 -1.12 22.35
C VAL A 133 -15.98 -1.73 21.48
N VAL A 134 -14.86 -2.15 22.08
CA VAL A 134 -13.76 -2.82 21.37
C VAL A 134 -14.26 -4.09 20.68
N PHE A 135 -15.08 -4.90 21.35
CA PHE A 135 -15.69 -6.09 20.77
C PHE A 135 -16.56 -5.77 19.55
N GLY A 136 -17.43 -4.76 19.66
CA GLY A 136 -18.29 -4.31 18.55
C GLY A 136 -17.50 -3.74 17.37
N LEU A 137 -16.44 -2.96 17.64
CA LEU A 137 -15.56 -2.41 16.61
C LEU A 137 -14.77 -3.51 15.89
N LEU A 138 -14.17 -4.45 16.62
CA LEU A 138 -13.47 -5.57 16.00
C LEU A 138 -14.41 -6.40 15.13
N LEU A 139 -15.64 -6.67 15.60
CA LEU A 139 -16.66 -7.34 14.79
C LEU A 139 -16.95 -6.58 13.49
N ALA A 140 -17.21 -5.28 13.59
CA ALA A 140 -17.52 -4.44 12.44
C ALA A 140 -16.35 -4.41 11.44
N THR A 141 -15.12 -4.21 11.92
CA THR A 141 -13.92 -4.14 11.06
C THR A 141 -13.68 -5.43 10.29
N PHE A 142 -13.75 -6.59 10.94
CA PHE A 142 -13.50 -7.87 10.26
C PHE A 142 -14.63 -8.26 9.31
N VAL A 143 -15.88 -7.93 9.63
CA VAL A 143 -17.00 -8.15 8.71
C VAL A 143 -16.91 -7.20 7.51
N ASP A 144 -16.58 -5.94 7.74
CA ASP A 144 -16.40 -4.95 6.67
C ASP A 144 -15.24 -5.34 5.74
N PHE A 145 -14.12 -5.81 6.28
CA PHE A 145 -13.00 -6.29 5.48
C PHE A 145 -13.37 -7.49 4.58
N GLU A 146 -14.26 -8.39 5.02
CA GLU A 146 -14.66 -9.58 4.26
C GLU A 146 -15.86 -9.36 3.33
N HIS A 147 -16.77 -8.47 3.70
CA HIS A 147 -18.07 -8.33 3.05
C HIS A 147 -18.43 -6.89 2.65
N MET A 148 -17.60 -5.89 3.00
CA MET A 148 -17.82 -4.46 2.77
C MET A 148 -19.18 -3.96 3.29
N ILE A 149 -19.64 -4.53 4.42
CA ILE A 149 -20.90 -4.17 5.09
C ILE A 149 -20.69 -4.02 6.59
N ILE A 150 -21.47 -3.13 7.21
CA ILE A 150 -21.57 -3.02 8.67
C ILE A 150 -22.89 -3.68 9.09
N PRO A 151 -22.87 -4.79 9.85
CA PRO A 151 -24.11 -5.47 10.23
C PRO A 151 -25.02 -4.61 11.10
N ASP A 152 -26.29 -4.46 10.68
CA ASP A 152 -27.30 -3.69 11.43
C ASP A 152 -27.48 -4.19 12.86
N ARG A 153 -27.37 -5.50 13.09
CA ARG A 153 -27.45 -6.09 14.44
C ARG A 153 -26.40 -5.53 15.40
N VAL A 154 -25.22 -5.21 14.89
CA VAL A 154 -24.11 -4.64 15.68
C VAL A 154 -24.30 -3.14 15.85
N SER A 155 -24.71 -2.43 14.79
CA SER A 155 -24.93 -0.99 14.86
C SER A 155 -26.13 -0.63 15.75
N LEU A 156 -27.29 -1.23 15.52
CA LEU A 156 -28.50 -1.02 16.34
C LEU A 156 -28.32 -1.54 17.76
N GLY A 157 -27.68 -2.70 17.92
CA GLY A 157 -27.33 -3.25 19.23
C GLY A 157 -26.40 -2.33 20.02
N GLY A 158 -25.40 -1.74 19.34
CA GLY A 158 -24.48 -0.75 19.91
C GLY A 158 -25.18 0.54 20.33
N ILE A 159 -26.12 1.05 19.53
CA ILE A 159 -26.93 2.22 19.88
C ILE A 159 -27.79 1.92 21.12
N ALA A 160 -28.49 0.79 21.14
CA ALA A 160 -29.32 0.40 22.28
C ALA A 160 -28.48 0.21 23.56
N ALA A 161 -27.36 -0.51 23.47
CA ALA A 161 -26.44 -0.68 24.59
C ALA A 161 -25.85 0.65 25.06
N GLY A 162 -25.47 1.54 24.13
CA GLY A 162 -24.98 2.87 24.43
C GLY A 162 -25.99 3.71 25.21
N LEU A 163 -27.24 3.75 24.77
CA LEU A 163 -28.31 4.48 25.46
C LEU A 163 -28.58 3.93 26.87
N LEU A 164 -28.66 2.60 27.01
CA LEU A 164 -28.84 1.93 28.30
C LEU A 164 -27.67 2.20 29.25
N LEU A 165 -26.44 2.05 28.78
CA LEU A 165 -25.23 2.29 29.57
C LEU A 165 -25.08 3.78 29.95
N SER A 166 -25.56 4.70 29.12
CA SER A 166 -25.57 6.13 29.41
C SER A 166 -26.56 6.51 30.51
N ALA A 167 -27.67 5.78 30.63
CA ALA A 167 -28.63 5.93 31.72
C ALA A 167 -28.10 5.32 33.03
N VAL A 168 -27.48 4.15 32.96
CA VAL A 168 -26.96 3.44 34.14
C VAL A 168 -25.66 4.07 34.66
N LEU A 169 -24.83 4.61 33.77
CA LEU A 169 -23.52 5.18 34.08
C LEU A 169 -23.39 6.62 33.54
N PRO A 170 -24.10 7.60 34.16
CA PRO A 170 -24.07 9.00 33.71
C PRO A 170 -22.68 9.64 33.78
N GLY A 171 -21.77 9.08 34.59
CA GLY A 171 -20.37 9.47 34.65
C GLY A 171 -19.59 9.27 33.34
N LEU A 172 -20.10 8.47 32.39
CA LEU A 172 -19.56 8.37 31.02
C LEU A 172 -19.59 9.71 30.27
N HIS A 173 -20.54 10.59 30.62
CA HIS A 173 -20.77 11.88 29.96
C HIS A 173 -20.36 13.07 30.84
N GLY A 174 -19.69 12.82 31.98
CA GLY A 174 -19.47 13.85 33.00
C GLY A 174 -20.75 14.40 33.62
N ALA A 175 -21.87 13.67 33.49
CA ALA A 175 -23.18 14.09 33.95
C ALA A 175 -23.44 13.61 35.39
N SER A 176 -24.07 14.46 36.20
CA SER A 176 -24.39 14.16 37.60
C SER A 176 -25.65 13.31 37.81
N GLY A 177 -26.41 13.00 36.76
CA GLY A 177 -27.66 12.25 36.87
C GLY A 177 -28.04 11.44 35.62
N PRO A 178 -28.76 10.31 35.77
CA PRO A 178 -29.15 9.40 34.68
C PRO A 178 -29.87 10.09 33.51
N TRP A 179 -30.78 11.01 33.83
CA TRP A 179 -31.54 11.77 32.84
C TRP A 179 -30.64 12.62 31.95
N ARG A 180 -29.65 13.30 32.53
CA ARG A 180 -28.71 14.14 31.76
C ARG A 180 -27.74 13.30 30.93
N GLY A 181 -27.30 12.15 31.44
CA GLY A 181 -26.49 11.19 30.68
C GLY A 181 -27.24 10.61 29.49
N MET A 182 -28.49 10.19 29.69
CA MET A 182 -29.36 9.70 28.62
C MET A 182 -29.68 10.79 27.60
N ALA A 183 -30.00 12.01 28.05
CA ALA A 183 -30.25 13.15 27.15
C ALA A 183 -29.02 13.48 26.30
N ALA A 184 -27.81 13.45 26.88
CA ALA A 184 -26.57 13.64 26.14
C ALA A 184 -26.32 12.52 25.10
N ALA A 185 -26.61 11.26 25.45
CA ALA A 185 -26.46 10.13 24.54
C ALA A 185 -27.50 10.14 23.41
N VAL A 186 -28.76 10.49 23.70
CA VAL A 186 -29.81 10.67 22.68
C VAL A 186 -29.47 11.84 21.79
N LEU A 187 -29.03 12.98 22.35
CA LEU A 187 -28.60 14.13 21.57
C LEU A 187 -27.41 13.76 20.67
N GLY A 188 -26.42 13.03 21.20
CA GLY A 188 -25.29 12.54 20.41
C GLY A 188 -25.70 11.57 19.30
N ALA A 189 -26.63 10.65 19.58
CA ALA A 189 -27.15 9.72 18.59
C ALA A 189 -27.98 10.43 17.51
N VAL A 190 -28.80 11.41 17.88
CA VAL A 190 -29.64 12.21 16.96
C VAL A 190 -28.80 13.16 16.13
N VAL A 191 -27.83 13.86 16.73
CA VAL A 191 -26.91 14.72 15.99
C VAL A 191 -26.04 13.87 15.07
N GLY A 192 -25.51 12.75 15.56
CA GLY A 192 -24.73 11.80 14.77
C GLY A 192 -25.53 11.25 13.60
N ALA A 193 -26.64 10.54 13.85
CA ALA A 193 -27.47 9.95 12.80
C ALA A 193 -28.14 11.00 11.90
N GLY A 194 -28.59 12.12 12.48
CA GLY A 194 -29.26 13.21 11.79
C GLY A 194 -28.34 13.96 10.84
N THR A 195 -27.11 14.27 11.24
CA THR A 195 -26.11 14.87 10.34
C THR A 195 -25.87 13.97 9.13
N LEU A 196 -25.77 12.66 9.36
CA LEU A 196 -25.53 11.67 8.31
C LEU A 196 -26.72 11.50 7.37
N TRP A 197 -27.93 11.48 7.92
CA TRP A 197 -29.16 11.41 7.14
C TRP A 197 -29.39 12.68 6.30
N ILE A 198 -29.17 13.86 6.89
CA ILE A 198 -29.31 15.16 6.20
C ILE A 198 -28.34 15.25 5.02
N CYS A 199 -27.07 14.88 5.23
CA CYS A 199 -26.10 14.85 4.14
C CYS A 199 -26.44 13.80 3.06
N GLY A 200 -27.00 12.65 3.45
CA GLY A 200 -27.47 11.63 2.51
C GLY A 200 -28.63 12.13 1.64
N GLU A 201 -29.61 12.80 2.24
CA GLU A 201 -30.78 13.32 1.51
C GLU A 201 -30.41 14.53 0.64
N LEU A 202 -29.53 15.42 1.12
CA LEU A 202 -28.96 16.50 0.30
C LEU A 202 -28.14 15.97 -0.87
N GLY A 203 -27.32 14.93 -0.65
CA GLY A 203 -26.57 14.27 -1.71
C GLY A 203 -27.49 13.67 -2.79
N ARG A 204 -28.56 12.99 -2.36
CA ARG A 204 -29.59 12.45 -3.26
C ARG A 204 -30.31 13.56 -4.03
N LEU A 205 -30.63 14.68 -3.38
CA LEU A 205 -31.34 15.81 -3.96
C LEU A 205 -30.50 16.56 -5.01
N VAL A 206 -29.20 16.73 -4.74
CA VAL A 206 -28.25 17.47 -5.61
C VAL A 206 -27.78 16.60 -6.78
N LEU A 207 -27.48 15.32 -6.55
CA LEU A 207 -26.85 14.46 -7.56
C LEU A 207 -27.86 13.62 -8.37
N ARG A 208 -29.15 13.63 -8.01
CA ARG A 208 -30.26 12.88 -8.66
C ARG A 208 -29.94 11.41 -8.97
N LYS A 209 -29.01 10.85 -8.20
CA LYS A 209 -28.59 9.45 -8.17
C LYS A 209 -28.49 9.10 -6.68
N ASP A 210 -28.64 7.83 -6.31
CA ASP A 210 -28.32 7.38 -4.96
C ASP A 210 -26.84 7.67 -4.72
N ALA A 211 -26.58 8.80 -4.06
CA ALA A 211 -25.25 9.33 -3.87
C ALA A 211 -24.46 8.38 -2.96
N MET A 212 -23.21 8.16 -3.38
CA MET A 212 -22.06 7.54 -2.72
C MET A 212 -22.22 7.16 -1.24
N GLY A 213 -21.63 6.01 -0.88
CA GLY A 213 -21.67 5.43 0.46
C GLY A 213 -21.52 6.47 1.56
N LEU A 214 -22.52 6.55 2.44
CA LEU A 214 -22.61 7.39 3.65
C LEU A 214 -21.34 7.39 4.54
N GLY A 215 -20.38 6.50 4.31
CA GLY A 215 -19.07 6.50 4.95
C GLY A 215 -18.28 7.80 4.72
N ASP A 216 -18.31 8.37 3.51
CA ASP A 216 -17.49 9.54 3.18
C ASP A 216 -17.93 10.79 3.96
N VAL A 217 -19.25 10.96 4.11
CA VAL A 217 -19.84 12.01 4.95
C VAL A 217 -19.50 11.82 6.44
N LYS A 218 -19.59 10.57 6.94
CA LYS A 218 -19.21 10.23 8.33
C LYS A 218 -17.76 10.58 8.60
N LEU A 219 -16.89 10.22 7.65
CA LEU A 219 -15.46 10.46 7.73
C LEU A 219 -15.17 11.96 7.74
N LEU A 220 -15.77 12.74 6.82
CA LEU A 220 -15.62 14.20 6.79
C LEU A 220 -16.12 14.86 8.07
N GLY A 221 -17.23 14.41 8.65
CA GLY A 221 -17.72 14.87 9.94
C GLY A 221 -16.75 14.57 11.08
N ALA A 222 -16.16 13.36 11.12
CA ALA A 222 -15.16 12.99 12.11
C ALA A 222 -13.86 13.79 11.97
N ILE A 223 -13.39 14.02 10.74
CA ILE A 223 -12.25 14.89 10.45
C ILE A 223 -12.52 16.32 10.93
N GLY A 224 -13.72 16.86 10.66
CA GLY A 224 -14.13 18.18 11.12
C GLY A 224 -14.17 18.31 12.64
N ALA A 225 -14.67 17.31 13.35
CA ALA A 225 -14.66 17.30 14.82
C ALA A 225 -13.22 17.22 15.38
N PHE A 226 -12.37 16.39 14.77
CA PHE A 226 -10.96 16.29 15.13
C PHE A 226 -10.21 17.62 14.91
N PHE A 227 -10.48 18.29 13.79
CA PHE A 227 -9.95 19.62 13.49
C PHE A 227 -10.37 20.65 14.55
N ALA A 228 -11.65 20.67 14.91
CA ALA A 228 -12.15 21.59 15.92
C ALA A 228 -11.50 21.38 17.30
N GLU A 229 -11.27 20.12 17.70
CA GLU A 229 -10.60 19.80 18.97
C GLU A 229 -9.15 20.30 18.98
N ILE A 230 -8.40 20.11 17.88
CA ILE A 230 -7.03 20.64 17.76
C ILE A 230 -7.05 22.16 17.78
N ASP A 231 -7.93 22.79 17.00
CA ASP A 231 -8.00 24.25 16.87
C ASP A 231 -8.35 24.89 18.23
N LYS A 232 -9.23 24.24 19.02
CA LYS A 232 -9.51 24.63 20.40
C LYS A 232 -8.28 24.50 21.30
N PHE A 233 -7.58 23.36 21.27
CA PHE A 233 -6.38 23.16 22.08
C PHE A 233 -5.29 24.21 21.75
N LEU A 234 -5.10 24.53 20.47
CA LEU A 234 -4.17 25.57 20.02
C LEU A 234 -4.59 26.96 20.49
N ALA A 235 -5.90 27.25 20.53
CA ALA A 235 -6.41 28.51 21.06
C ALA A 235 -6.19 28.64 22.58
N ASP A 236 -6.47 27.57 23.34
CA ASP A 236 -6.33 27.54 24.80
C ASP A 236 -4.86 27.67 25.24
N THR A 237 -3.91 27.22 24.40
CA THR A 237 -2.48 27.19 24.72
C THR A 237 -1.67 28.30 24.06
N LYS A 238 -2.29 29.19 23.27
CA LYS A 238 -1.64 30.22 22.44
C LYS A 238 -0.63 31.12 23.17
N ASN A 239 -0.86 31.39 24.46
CA ASN A 239 -0.03 32.31 25.26
C ASN A 239 1.06 31.59 26.09
N ASP A 240 1.12 30.25 26.08
CA ASP A 240 2.14 29.51 26.82
C ASP A 240 3.43 29.38 26.00
N LYS A 241 4.41 30.23 26.32
CA LYS A 241 5.73 30.23 25.66
C LYS A 241 6.48 28.91 25.77
N PHE A 242 6.22 28.11 26.81
CA PHE A 242 6.86 26.80 26.94
C PHE A 242 6.29 25.82 25.92
N LEU A 243 4.97 25.86 25.69
CA LEU A 243 4.30 24.94 24.76
C LEU A 243 4.47 25.32 23.29
N ALA A 244 4.85 26.56 23.01
CA ALA A 244 5.00 27.12 21.67
C ALA A 244 5.65 26.16 20.64
N PRO A 245 6.79 25.50 20.90
CA PRO A 245 7.40 24.61 19.90
C PRO A 245 6.49 23.46 19.45
N TRP A 246 5.73 22.87 20.38
CA TRP A 246 4.83 21.76 20.08
C TRP A 246 3.50 22.23 19.50
N THR A 247 2.97 23.36 19.97
CA THR A 247 1.74 23.94 19.42
C THR A 247 1.95 24.48 18.01
N ASP A 248 3.12 25.06 17.71
CA ASP A 248 3.46 25.52 16.36
C ASP A 248 3.63 24.34 15.39
N GLY A 249 4.30 23.27 15.84
CA GLY A 249 4.41 22.02 15.09
C GLY A 249 3.04 21.40 14.81
N LEU A 250 2.17 21.33 15.83
CA LEU A 250 0.80 20.84 15.69
C LEU A 250 -0.02 21.71 14.74
N ALA A 251 0.06 23.03 14.87
CA ALA A 251 -0.65 23.97 13.99
C ALA A 251 -0.23 23.80 12.52
N LYS A 252 1.07 23.61 12.28
CA LYS A 252 1.58 23.28 10.94
C LYS A 252 0.99 21.97 10.42
N ALA A 253 1.09 20.88 11.17
CA ALA A 253 0.59 19.56 10.75
C ALA A 253 -0.93 19.58 10.50
N ARG A 254 -1.69 20.25 11.38
CA ARG A 254 -3.13 20.48 11.24
C ARG A 254 -3.49 21.23 9.97
N ARG A 255 -2.72 22.26 9.61
CA ARG A 255 -2.89 22.99 8.35
C ARG A 255 -2.62 22.10 7.15
N GLU A 256 -1.50 21.36 7.16
CA GLU A 256 -1.13 20.45 6.08
C GLU A 256 -2.16 19.33 5.86
N LEU A 257 -2.74 18.78 6.94
CA LEU A 257 -3.83 17.83 6.85
C LEU A 257 -5.12 18.46 6.29
N GLY A 258 -5.39 19.73 6.62
CA GLY A 258 -6.47 20.51 6.00
C GLY A 258 -6.25 20.65 4.49
N GLU A 259 -5.06 21.09 4.09
CA GLU A 259 -4.66 21.22 2.68
C GLU A 259 -4.76 19.89 1.91
N ALA A 260 -4.40 18.77 2.54
CA ALA A 260 -4.56 17.44 1.96
C ALA A 260 -6.03 17.05 1.78
N THR A 261 -6.87 17.40 2.76
CA THR A 261 -8.32 17.15 2.72
C THR A 261 -8.97 17.94 1.59
N ASP A 262 -8.63 19.22 1.45
CA ASP A 262 -9.13 20.08 0.38
C ASP A 262 -8.70 19.59 -1.01
N TRP A 263 -7.43 19.16 -1.12
CA TRP A 263 -6.92 18.57 -2.36
C TRP A 263 -7.69 17.30 -2.74
N LEU A 264 -7.93 16.40 -1.78
CA LEU A 264 -8.72 15.19 -2.00
C LEU A 264 -10.14 15.51 -2.45
N ILE A 265 -10.84 16.39 -1.74
CA ILE A 265 -12.21 16.79 -2.10
C ILE A 265 -12.25 17.34 -3.54
N THR A 266 -11.26 18.15 -3.91
CA THR A 266 -11.23 18.78 -5.24
C THR A 266 -10.89 17.79 -6.36
N ASN A 267 -9.90 16.90 -6.15
CA ASN A 267 -9.34 16.08 -7.22
C ASN A 267 -9.93 14.67 -7.27
N ALA A 268 -10.28 14.07 -6.13
CA ALA A 268 -10.81 12.71 -6.07
C ALA A 268 -12.25 12.60 -6.60
N LEU A 269 -13.03 13.68 -6.54
CA LEU A 269 -14.39 13.70 -7.11
C LEU A 269 -14.39 13.62 -8.65
N ALA A 270 -13.33 14.12 -9.29
CA ALA A 270 -13.19 14.10 -10.74
C ALA A 270 -12.53 12.80 -11.23
N ASP A 271 -11.57 12.26 -10.48
CA ASP A 271 -10.79 11.08 -10.84
C ASP A 271 -10.55 10.19 -9.61
N PRO A 272 -11.22 9.02 -9.51
CA PRO A 272 -11.08 8.10 -8.39
C PRO A 272 -9.65 7.59 -8.18
N ASP A 273 -8.81 7.55 -9.22
CA ASP A 273 -7.42 7.09 -9.11
C ASP A 273 -6.59 8.06 -8.25
N GLN A 274 -6.95 9.35 -8.23
CA GLN A 274 -6.33 10.34 -7.34
C GLN A 274 -6.58 10.01 -5.87
N ALA A 275 -7.80 9.57 -5.55
CA ALA A 275 -8.15 9.14 -4.19
C ALA A 275 -7.35 7.91 -3.78
N GLY A 276 -7.25 6.94 -4.70
CA GLY A 276 -6.46 5.73 -4.51
C GLY A 276 -4.98 6.03 -4.24
N ALA A 277 -4.37 6.88 -5.08
CA ALA A 277 -2.96 7.26 -4.95
C ALA A 277 -2.67 8.07 -3.66
N ALA A 278 -3.60 8.93 -3.24
CA ALA A 278 -3.46 9.79 -2.06
C ALA A 278 -3.77 9.10 -0.72
N SER A 279 -4.49 7.97 -0.74
CA SER A 279 -5.03 7.31 0.46
C SER A 279 -3.98 7.02 1.55
N TYR A 280 -2.82 6.49 1.17
CA TYR A 280 -1.74 6.14 2.10
C TYR A 280 -1.16 7.39 2.76
N ASP A 281 -0.78 8.39 1.96
CA ASP A 281 -0.18 9.62 2.48
C ASP A 281 -1.17 10.43 3.34
N TYR A 282 -2.46 10.40 2.99
CA TYR A 282 -3.52 11.02 3.81
C TYR A 282 -3.65 10.36 5.19
N LEU A 283 -3.62 9.03 5.25
CA LEU A 283 -3.67 8.29 6.52
C LEU A 283 -2.46 8.60 7.41
N TYR A 284 -1.27 8.73 6.81
CA TYR A 284 -0.06 9.11 7.53
C TYR A 284 -0.11 10.56 8.04
N LEU A 285 -0.60 11.50 7.23
CA LEU A 285 -0.83 12.89 7.68
C LEU A 285 -1.80 12.95 8.86
N MET A 286 -2.89 12.18 8.80
CA MET A 286 -3.84 12.07 9.90
C MET A 286 -3.17 11.52 11.17
N ALA A 287 -2.42 10.43 11.06
CA ALA A 287 -1.72 9.81 12.18
C ALA A 287 -0.66 10.74 12.80
N LEU A 288 0.15 11.40 11.99
CA LEU A 288 1.17 12.34 12.45
C LEU A 288 0.55 13.54 13.17
N THR A 289 -0.57 14.05 12.65
CA THR A 289 -1.32 15.15 13.29
C THR A 289 -1.92 14.71 14.62
N ALA A 290 -2.52 13.52 14.69
CA ALA A 290 -3.07 12.97 15.93
C ALA A 290 -1.99 12.69 16.99
N LEU A 291 -0.83 12.17 16.58
CA LEU A 291 0.32 11.98 17.46
C LEU A 291 0.89 13.32 17.93
N ALA A 292 0.97 14.33 17.06
CA ALA A 292 1.39 15.68 17.44
C ALA A 292 0.44 16.28 18.49
N ALA A 293 -0.87 16.14 18.30
CA ALA A 293 -1.89 16.59 19.26
C ALA A 293 -1.73 15.88 20.61
N THR A 294 -1.52 14.56 20.58
CA THR A 294 -1.30 13.75 21.77
C THR A 294 -0.02 14.17 22.50
N TRP A 295 1.10 14.35 21.79
CA TRP A 295 2.35 14.78 22.40
C TRP A 295 2.25 16.19 22.98
N ALA A 296 1.60 17.12 22.30
CA ALA A 296 1.36 18.46 22.84
C ALA A 296 0.53 18.42 24.12
N GLY A 297 -0.53 17.60 24.17
CA GLY A 297 -1.32 17.37 25.39
C GLY A 297 -0.53 16.71 26.52
N VAL A 298 0.35 15.75 26.21
CA VAL A 298 1.26 15.12 27.18
C VAL A 298 2.23 16.16 27.76
N VAL A 299 2.81 17.02 26.93
CA VAL A 299 3.74 18.07 27.39
C VAL A 299 3.01 19.09 28.26
N ALA A 300 1.81 19.54 27.86
CA ALA A 300 0.99 20.44 28.66
C ALA A 300 0.66 19.85 30.04
N THR A 301 0.29 18.57 30.08
CA THR A 301 -0.01 17.85 31.32
C THR A 301 1.25 17.65 32.17
N ALA A 302 2.37 17.28 31.55
CA ALA A 302 3.64 17.06 32.24
C ALA A 302 4.17 18.37 32.86
N LYS A 303 4.08 19.48 32.13
CA LYS A 303 4.39 20.82 32.66
C LYS A 303 3.52 21.16 33.87
N ALA A 304 2.20 21.01 33.74
CA ALA A 304 1.28 21.33 34.84
C ALA A 304 1.53 20.48 36.11
N LYS A 305 1.99 19.24 35.94
CA LYS A 305 2.38 18.36 37.05
C LYS A 305 3.72 18.75 37.67
N LEU A 306 4.72 19.07 36.85
CA LEU A 306 6.01 19.58 37.31
C LEU A 306 5.85 20.90 38.09
N ASP A 307 5.01 21.82 37.59
CA ASP A 307 4.73 23.11 38.25
C ASP A 307 4.07 22.93 39.64
N LYS A 308 3.32 21.84 39.83
CA LYS A 308 2.65 21.49 41.10
C LYS A 308 3.48 20.58 42.01
N GLY A 309 4.64 20.10 41.56
CA GLY A 309 5.43 19.09 42.26
C GLY A 309 4.72 17.73 42.39
N ASP A 310 3.79 17.41 41.47
CA ASP A 310 2.99 16.18 41.48
C ASP A 310 3.55 15.13 40.52
N GLY A 311 3.89 13.95 41.03
CA GLY A 311 4.40 12.80 40.25
C GLY A 311 5.93 12.70 40.15
N ASP A 312 6.40 11.66 39.43
CA ASP A 312 7.83 11.42 39.23
C ASP A 312 8.43 12.39 38.21
N LYS A 313 9.28 13.31 38.71
CA LYS A 313 9.97 14.32 37.91
C LYS A 313 10.77 13.71 36.75
N ALA A 314 11.52 12.64 36.98
CA ALA A 314 12.38 12.03 35.96
C ALA A 314 11.55 11.45 34.81
N PHE A 315 10.41 10.83 35.13
CA PHE A 315 9.46 10.34 34.14
C PHE A 315 8.85 11.48 33.31
N LEU A 316 8.41 12.57 33.96
CA LEU A 316 7.79 13.72 33.28
C LEU A 316 8.77 14.44 32.35
N GLU A 317 10.01 14.66 32.81
CA GLU A 317 11.07 15.25 31.99
C GLU A 317 11.41 14.35 30.79
N THR A 318 11.43 13.02 30.99
CA THR A 318 11.64 12.05 29.91
C THR A 318 10.52 12.14 28.86
N LYS A 319 9.25 12.27 29.28
CA LYS A 319 8.12 12.45 28.35
C LYS A 319 8.24 13.72 27.53
N ILE A 320 8.68 14.83 28.13
CA ILE A 320 8.93 16.09 27.42
C ILE A 320 10.07 15.92 26.41
N ALA A 321 11.15 15.22 26.79
CA ALA A 321 12.26 14.92 25.88
C ALA A 321 11.83 14.03 24.70
N THR A 322 11.01 13.00 24.94
CA THR A 322 10.46 12.16 23.87
C THR A 322 9.57 12.97 22.92
N ALA A 323 8.71 13.83 23.45
CA ALA A 323 7.88 14.72 22.64
C ALA A 323 8.72 15.67 21.77
N ARG A 324 9.84 16.18 22.31
CA ARG A 324 10.79 17.01 21.56
C ARG A 324 11.46 16.23 20.43
N TYR A 325 11.82 14.96 20.66
CA TYR A 325 12.36 14.09 19.62
C TYR A 325 11.34 13.89 18.49
N PHE A 326 10.08 13.58 18.83
CA PHE A 326 9.00 13.42 17.83
C PHE A 326 8.84 14.69 16.99
N LEU A 327 8.76 15.86 17.63
CA LEU A 327 8.63 17.16 16.95
C LEU A 327 9.80 17.41 15.97
N ALA A 328 11.03 17.09 16.37
CA ALA A 328 12.22 17.39 15.58
C ALA A 328 12.53 16.35 14.48
N ARG A 329 12.16 15.08 14.69
CA ARG A 329 12.62 13.97 13.84
C ARG A 329 11.51 13.27 13.07
N VAL A 330 10.27 13.30 13.57
CA VAL A 330 9.15 12.54 12.98
C VAL A 330 8.13 13.48 12.37
N LEU A 331 7.71 14.53 13.09
CA LEU A 331 6.68 15.44 12.60
C LEU A 331 7.01 16.10 11.23
N PRO A 332 8.27 16.43 10.88
CA PRO A 332 8.58 16.99 9.55
C PRO A 332 8.21 16.09 8.37
N GLU A 333 7.98 14.78 8.58
CA GLU A 333 7.50 13.87 7.54
C GLU A 333 6.11 14.25 7.01
N SER A 334 5.30 15.00 7.79
CA SER A 334 4.00 15.52 7.37
C SER A 334 4.09 16.31 6.05
N SER A 335 5.04 17.24 5.95
CA SER A 335 5.26 18.01 4.72
C SER A 335 5.62 17.14 3.52
N ALA A 336 6.36 16.05 3.74
CA ALA A 336 6.74 15.11 2.68
C ALA A 336 5.53 14.29 2.20
N HIS A 337 4.67 13.84 3.12
CA HIS A 337 3.43 13.15 2.78
C HIS A 337 2.45 14.06 2.03
N LEU A 338 2.32 15.33 2.43
CA LEU A 338 1.49 16.29 1.69
C LEU A 338 2.01 16.50 0.26
N ALA A 339 3.32 16.58 0.06
CA ALA A 339 3.91 16.71 -1.27
C ALA A 339 3.65 15.47 -2.15
N LYS A 340 3.75 14.26 -1.58
CA LYS A 340 3.43 13.01 -2.28
C LYS A 340 1.94 12.95 -2.66
N LEU A 341 1.06 13.29 -1.72
CA LEU A 341 -0.38 13.33 -1.96
C LEU A 341 -0.73 14.26 -3.13
N ARG A 342 -0.15 15.46 -3.17
CA ARG A 342 -0.37 16.44 -4.25
C ARG A 342 0.17 16.00 -5.61
N SER A 343 1.10 15.04 -5.65
CA SER A 343 1.62 14.50 -6.91
C SER A 343 0.60 13.65 -7.67
N GLY A 344 -0.44 13.16 -6.97
CA GLY A 344 -1.58 12.48 -7.57
C GLY A 344 -1.27 11.11 -8.18
N ALA A 345 -2.15 10.63 -9.05
CA ALA A 345 -2.07 9.30 -9.68
C ALA A 345 -1.06 9.22 -10.84
N ALA A 346 -0.69 10.36 -11.43
CA ALA A 346 0.13 10.40 -12.65
C ALA A 346 1.46 9.63 -12.52
N PRO A 347 2.23 9.72 -11.41
CA PRO A 347 3.46 8.96 -11.26
C PRO A 347 3.24 7.43 -11.23
N VAL A 348 2.13 6.96 -10.64
CA VAL A 348 1.80 5.53 -10.58
C VAL A 348 1.38 5.04 -11.97
N MET A 349 0.51 5.80 -12.65
CA MET A 349 0.03 5.46 -13.98
C MET A 349 1.15 5.47 -15.03
N ALA A 350 2.13 6.35 -14.88
CA ALA A 350 3.30 6.38 -15.76
C ALA A 350 4.21 5.14 -15.60
N LEU A 351 4.21 4.45 -14.46
CA LEU A 351 4.90 3.15 -14.34
C LEU A 351 4.20 2.08 -15.19
N ALA A 352 2.87 1.99 -15.11
CA ALA A 352 2.10 1.07 -15.94
C ALA A 352 2.28 1.39 -17.44
N ALA A 353 2.21 2.67 -17.81
CA ALA A 353 2.47 3.10 -19.18
C ALA A 353 3.90 2.77 -19.64
N SER A 354 4.91 2.96 -18.78
CA SER A 354 6.30 2.60 -19.06
C SER A 354 6.46 1.09 -19.31
N PHE A 355 5.81 0.25 -18.51
CA PHE A 355 5.82 -1.20 -18.69
C PHE A 355 5.19 -1.61 -20.04
N VAL A 356 4.00 -1.06 -20.34
CA VAL A 356 3.29 -1.31 -21.60
C VAL A 356 4.11 -0.82 -22.79
N TRP A 357 4.73 0.35 -22.68
CA TRP A 357 5.62 0.88 -23.71
C TRP A 357 6.85 -0.01 -23.92
N GLY A 358 7.39 -0.60 -22.85
CA GLY A 358 8.42 -1.62 -22.90
C GLY A 358 7.99 -2.84 -23.73
N ILE A 359 6.78 -3.35 -23.53
CA ILE A 359 6.22 -4.45 -24.34
C ILE A 359 6.06 -4.03 -25.81
N LEU A 360 5.45 -2.87 -26.05
CA LEU A 360 5.22 -2.34 -27.40
C LEU A 360 6.53 -2.10 -28.14
N SER A 361 7.61 -1.74 -27.45
CA SER A 361 8.93 -1.54 -28.07
C SER A 361 9.47 -2.79 -28.76
N ILE A 362 9.13 -4.00 -28.28
CA ILE A 362 9.48 -5.26 -28.94
C ILE A 362 8.49 -5.58 -30.06
N LEU A 363 7.19 -5.45 -29.79
CA LEU A 363 6.15 -5.87 -30.73
C LEU A 363 6.09 -4.99 -31.99
N LEU A 364 6.35 -3.69 -31.85
CA LEU A 364 6.34 -2.72 -32.95
C LEU A 364 7.71 -2.61 -33.65
N SER A 365 8.77 -3.17 -33.07
CA SER A 365 10.11 -3.10 -33.66
C SER A 365 10.39 -4.32 -34.55
N PRO A 366 10.50 -4.14 -35.88
CA PRO A 366 10.78 -5.24 -36.80
C PRO A 366 12.14 -5.91 -36.54
N CYS A 367 13.11 -5.14 -36.02
CA CYS A 367 14.43 -5.65 -35.65
C CYS A 367 14.33 -6.62 -34.46
N HIS A 368 13.50 -6.32 -33.46
CA HIS A 368 13.32 -7.21 -32.30
C HIS A 368 12.49 -8.44 -32.63
N LEU A 369 11.48 -8.33 -33.50
CA LEU A 369 10.75 -9.51 -33.98
C LEU A 369 11.68 -10.53 -34.66
N ALA A 370 12.76 -10.09 -35.32
CA ALA A 370 13.77 -10.98 -35.90
C ALA A 370 14.62 -11.72 -34.85
N SER A 371 14.72 -11.22 -33.61
CA SER A 371 15.45 -11.89 -32.52
C SER A 371 14.68 -13.05 -31.88
N ILE A 372 13.35 -13.09 -32.06
CA ILE A 372 12.48 -14.12 -31.49
C ILE A 372 12.78 -15.51 -32.11
N PRO A 373 12.80 -15.70 -33.45
CA PRO A 373 13.21 -16.96 -34.06
C PRO A 373 14.61 -17.43 -33.65
N LEU A 374 15.52 -16.47 -33.43
CA LEU A 374 16.89 -16.78 -33.02
C LEU A 374 16.96 -17.36 -31.61
N ILE A 375 16.32 -16.74 -30.61
CA ILE A 375 16.33 -17.28 -29.24
C ILE A 375 15.59 -18.62 -29.16
N VAL A 376 14.50 -18.75 -29.93
CA VAL A 376 13.75 -20.00 -30.08
C VAL A 376 14.64 -21.10 -30.66
N GLY A 377 15.36 -20.82 -31.75
CA GLY A 377 16.31 -21.77 -32.36
C GLY A 377 17.49 -22.11 -31.45
N PHE A 378 18.05 -21.11 -30.76
CA PHE A 378 19.14 -21.33 -29.79
C PHE A 378 18.70 -22.23 -28.63
N ILE A 379 17.45 -22.11 -28.17
CA ILE A 379 16.86 -22.97 -27.14
C ILE A 379 16.62 -24.39 -27.66
N ASP A 380 16.16 -24.55 -28.89
CA ASP A 380 15.95 -25.84 -29.54
C ASP A 380 17.27 -26.64 -29.67
N GLU A 381 18.37 -25.96 -30.01
CA GLU A 381 19.71 -26.57 -30.09
C GLU A 381 20.29 -27.03 -28.72
N GLN A 382 19.71 -26.58 -27.60
CA GLN A 382 20.08 -27.09 -26.26
C GLN A 382 19.52 -28.50 -26.01
N GLY A 383 18.63 -29.01 -26.86
CA GLY A 383 17.94 -30.28 -26.69
C GLY A 383 16.81 -30.20 -25.66
N ARG A 384 16.41 -31.35 -25.09
CA ARG A 384 15.33 -31.40 -24.08
C ARG A 384 15.76 -30.72 -22.78
N ILE A 385 15.33 -29.47 -22.61
CA ILE A 385 15.56 -28.68 -21.39
C ILE A 385 14.24 -28.46 -20.63
N SER A 386 14.34 -28.26 -19.32
CA SER A 386 13.18 -27.92 -18.49
C SER A 386 12.75 -26.46 -18.70
N THR A 387 11.47 -26.17 -18.46
CA THR A 387 10.90 -24.81 -18.56
C THR A 387 11.66 -23.78 -17.72
N LYS A 388 12.08 -24.16 -16.50
CA LYS A 388 12.94 -23.32 -15.64
C LYS A 388 14.27 -22.97 -16.29
N ARG A 389 14.89 -23.92 -17.01
CA ARG A 389 16.17 -23.71 -17.68
C ARG A 389 16.01 -22.85 -18.93
N ALA A 390 14.94 -23.06 -19.70
CA ALA A 390 14.56 -22.21 -20.83
C ALA A 390 14.34 -20.75 -20.38
N PHE A 391 13.59 -20.54 -19.29
CA PHE A 391 13.36 -19.22 -18.70
C PHE A 391 14.68 -18.51 -18.34
N VAL A 392 15.60 -19.19 -17.66
CA VAL A 392 16.90 -18.60 -17.28
C VAL A 392 17.76 -18.27 -18.50
N ILE A 393 17.78 -19.15 -19.51
CA ILE A 393 18.52 -18.90 -20.77
C ILE A 393 17.95 -17.67 -21.49
N ALA A 394 16.63 -17.58 -21.63
CA ALA A 394 15.96 -16.45 -22.26
C ALA A 394 16.15 -15.14 -21.47
N LEU A 395 16.13 -15.22 -20.13
CA LEU A 395 16.41 -14.07 -19.26
C LEU A 395 17.84 -13.56 -19.41
N LEU A 396 18.83 -14.45 -19.45
CA LEU A 396 20.23 -14.07 -19.65
C LEU A 396 20.47 -13.48 -21.04
N PHE A 397 19.85 -14.05 -22.08
CA PHE A 397 19.89 -13.49 -23.42
C PHE A 397 19.28 -12.09 -23.46
N SER A 398 18.09 -11.91 -22.87
CA SER A 398 17.41 -10.62 -22.79
C SER A 398 18.18 -9.58 -21.97
N LEU A 399 18.82 -10.00 -20.86
CA LEU A 399 19.66 -9.13 -20.05
C LEU A 399 20.89 -8.68 -20.82
N GLY A 400 21.51 -9.56 -21.61
CA GLY A 400 22.60 -9.19 -22.51
C GLY A 400 22.19 -8.10 -23.50
N ILE A 401 21.01 -8.24 -24.13
CA ILE A 401 20.47 -7.21 -25.03
C ILE A 401 20.29 -5.88 -24.29
N LEU A 402 19.64 -5.90 -23.12
CA LEU A 402 19.38 -4.68 -22.34
C LEU A 402 20.66 -3.99 -21.85
N VAL A 403 21.67 -4.76 -21.43
CA VAL A 403 22.98 -4.22 -21.02
C VAL A 403 23.65 -3.51 -22.19
N THR A 404 23.66 -4.11 -23.37
CA THR A 404 24.25 -3.47 -24.55
C THR A 404 23.48 -2.23 -24.97
N ILE A 405 22.15 -2.27 -24.99
CA ILE A 405 21.32 -1.09 -25.31
C ILE A 405 21.56 0.03 -24.30
N GLY A 406 21.61 -0.30 -23.00
CA GLY A 406 21.89 0.67 -21.94
C GLY A 406 23.28 1.29 -22.08
N LEU A 407 24.29 0.49 -22.43
CA LEU A 407 25.65 0.96 -22.67
C LEU A 407 25.72 1.86 -23.91
N ILE A 408 25.14 1.44 -25.04
CA ILE A 408 25.06 2.26 -26.26
C ILE A 408 24.28 3.54 -25.98
N GLY A 409 23.17 3.47 -25.24
CA GLY A 409 22.36 4.62 -24.85
C GLY A 409 23.14 5.60 -23.97
N LEU A 410 23.91 5.11 -23.00
CA LEU A 410 24.78 5.92 -22.16
C LEU A 410 25.90 6.58 -22.97
N ILE A 411 26.57 5.81 -23.83
CA ILE A 411 27.60 6.31 -24.73
C ILE A 411 27.01 7.37 -25.66
N THR A 412 25.82 7.13 -26.23
CA THR A 412 25.13 8.07 -27.13
C THR A 412 24.67 9.33 -26.40
N ALA A 413 24.20 9.22 -25.15
CA ALA A 413 23.81 10.38 -24.34
C ALA A 413 25.03 11.20 -23.89
N ALA A 414 26.13 10.53 -23.51
CA ALA A 414 27.40 11.19 -23.20
C ALA A 414 27.99 11.85 -24.45
N ALA A 415 27.99 11.14 -25.57
CA ALA A 415 28.39 11.65 -26.87
C ALA A 415 27.44 12.74 -27.37
N GLY A 416 26.15 12.72 -27.01
CA GLY A 416 25.15 13.76 -27.32
C GLY A 416 25.45 15.09 -26.64
N ARG A 417 25.89 15.04 -25.37
CA ARG A 417 26.47 16.21 -24.68
C ARG A 417 27.75 16.70 -25.36
N MET A 418 28.52 15.82 -26.00
CA MET A 418 29.65 16.21 -26.84
C MET A 418 29.20 16.66 -28.25
N MET A 419 28.11 16.14 -28.80
CA MET A 419 27.60 16.35 -30.18
C MET A 419 27.04 17.75 -30.37
N GLY A 420 26.55 18.37 -29.29
CA GLY A 420 26.32 19.81 -29.23
C GLY A 420 27.56 20.63 -29.62
N ASP A 421 28.77 20.08 -29.42
CA ASP A 421 30.05 20.70 -29.77
C ASP A 421 30.66 20.20 -31.11
N VAL A 422 30.19 19.07 -31.70
CA VAL A 422 30.78 18.47 -32.94
C VAL A 422 30.09 18.91 -34.24
N GLY A 423 29.00 19.67 -34.16
CA GLY A 423 28.33 20.22 -35.34
C GLY A 423 27.66 19.16 -36.26
N PRO A 424 27.40 19.48 -37.54
CA PRO A 424 26.56 18.66 -38.45
C PRO A 424 27.06 17.24 -38.75
N TRP A 425 28.33 16.94 -38.46
CA TRP A 425 28.97 15.66 -38.79
C TRP A 425 28.34 14.44 -38.10
N GLY A 426 27.79 14.62 -36.88
CA GLY A 426 27.10 13.56 -36.15
C GLY A 426 25.84 13.05 -36.87
N ASN A 427 25.05 13.98 -37.45
CA ASN A 427 23.83 13.63 -38.18
C ASN A 427 24.12 12.77 -39.41
N TYR A 428 25.20 13.05 -40.15
CA TYR A 428 25.56 12.27 -41.34
C TYR A 428 25.95 10.83 -41.00
N LEU A 429 26.65 10.60 -39.88
CA LEU A 429 27.02 9.25 -39.44
C LEU A 429 25.78 8.42 -39.08
N VAL A 430 24.85 9.00 -38.31
CA VAL A 430 23.60 8.33 -37.91
C VAL A 430 22.73 8.04 -39.14
N ALA A 431 22.62 9.01 -40.06
CA ALA A 431 21.89 8.83 -41.31
C ALA A 431 22.46 7.66 -42.16
N ALA A 432 23.79 7.54 -42.26
CA ALA A 432 24.43 6.45 -42.98
C ALA A 432 24.06 5.07 -42.38
N VAL A 433 24.04 4.97 -41.04
CA VAL A 433 23.63 3.73 -40.35
C VAL A 433 22.18 3.38 -40.65
N PHE A 434 21.27 4.35 -40.61
CA PHE A 434 19.84 4.13 -40.91
C PHE A 434 19.65 3.65 -42.35
N ILE A 435 20.34 4.24 -43.32
CA ILE A 435 20.26 3.84 -44.72
C ILE A 435 20.75 2.39 -44.92
N VAL A 436 21.88 2.01 -44.31
CA VAL A 436 22.43 0.64 -44.40
C VAL A 436 21.47 -0.38 -43.78
N VAL A 437 20.92 -0.09 -42.60
CA VAL A 437 19.96 -0.98 -41.93
C VAL A 437 18.66 -1.08 -42.73
N GLY A 438 18.17 0.02 -43.30
CA GLY A 438 16.99 0.02 -44.14
C GLY A 438 17.17 -0.78 -45.44
N LEU A 439 18.33 -0.69 -46.09
CA LEU A 439 18.68 -1.51 -47.26
C LEU A 439 18.78 -3.00 -46.92
N HIS A 440 19.20 -3.33 -45.69
CA HIS A 440 19.19 -4.70 -45.19
C HIS A 440 17.76 -5.22 -44.98
N LEU A 441 16.86 -4.42 -44.41
CA LEU A 441 15.45 -4.78 -44.26
C LEU A 441 14.72 -4.99 -45.60
N LEU A 442 15.17 -4.32 -46.67
CA LEU A 442 14.65 -4.51 -48.03
C LEU A 442 15.23 -5.74 -48.75
N ASP A 443 16.12 -6.51 -48.10
CA ASP A 443 16.87 -7.62 -48.69
C ASP A 443 17.72 -7.23 -49.92
N ILE A 444 18.08 -5.94 -50.04
CA ILE A 444 18.93 -5.42 -51.13
C ILE A 444 20.41 -5.65 -50.79
N VAL A 445 20.78 -5.39 -49.52
CA VAL A 445 22.12 -5.68 -48.99
C VAL A 445 21.99 -6.75 -47.91
N PRO A 446 22.22 -8.03 -48.24
CA PRO A 446 22.24 -9.09 -47.25
C PRO A 446 23.49 -8.95 -46.40
N LEU A 447 23.37 -8.31 -45.23
CA LEU A 447 24.37 -8.46 -44.19
C LEU A 447 24.31 -9.93 -43.71
N PRO A 448 25.44 -10.62 -43.52
CA PRO A 448 25.50 -12.06 -43.24
C PRO A 448 25.02 -12.45 -41.82
N PHE A 449 24.03 -11.75 -41.26
CA PHE A 449 23.51 -11.98 -39.91
C PHE A 449 22.34 -12.97 -39.85
N GLY A 450 21.83 -13.46 -40.98
CA GLY A 450 20.73 -14.43 -41.01
C GLY A 450 20.39 -14.97 -42.40
N GLY A 451 21.21 -15.90 -42.91
CA GLY A 451 20.88 -16.73 -44.06
C GLY A 451 20.47 -18.16 -43.64
N PRO A 452 19.78 -18.94 -44.50
CA PRO A 452 19.48 -20.34 -44.23
C PRO A 452 20.78 -21.12 -44.15
N GLY A 453 21.16 -21.48 -42.92
CA GLY A 453 22.51 -21.94 -42.56
C GLY A 453 23.13 -21.00 -41.53
N GLN A 454 22.58 -21.01 -40.31
CA GLN A 454 23.18 -20.32 -39.17
C GLN A 454 24.66 -20.71 -39.04
N PRO A 455 25.57 -19.76 -38.72
CA PRO A 455 26.94 -20.12 -38.38
C PRO A 455 26.89 -21.08 -37.21
N GLY A 456 27.38 -22.31 -37.39
CA GLY A 456 27.29 -23.39 -36.40
C GLY A 456 27.79 -22.94 -35.04
N MET A 457 26.87 -22.51 -34.17
CA MET A 457 27.19 -22.03 -32.83
C MET A 457 27.41 -23.23 -31.93
N LYS A 458 28.64 -23.76 -31.93
CA LYS A 458 29.05 -24.89 -31.08
C LYS A 458 28.98 -24.61 -29.56
N ARG A 459 28.56 -23.42 -29.12
CA ARG A 459 28.58 -23.01 -27.71
C ARG A 459 27.19 -23.21 -27.07
N LYS A 460 27.11 -24.22 -26.20
CA LYS A 460 25.93 -24.50 -25.36
C LYS A 460 26.05 -23.84 -23.98
N GLY A 461 24.92 -23.58 -23.33
CA GLY A 461 24.86 -23.13 -21.95
C GLY A 461 24.59 -21.63 -21.72
N MET A 462 24.55 -21.25 -20.44
CA MET A 462 24.08 -19.95 -19.95
C MET A 462 24.97 -18.77 -20.38
N LEU A 463 26.30 -18.96 -20.36
CA LEU A 463 27.25 -17.93 -20.79
C LEU A 463 27.12 -17.63 -22.28
N ALA A 464 26.88 -18.68 -23.10
CA ALA A 464 26.67 -18.52 -24.53
C ALA A 464 25.41 -17.68 -24.81
N ALA A 465 24.32 -17.92 -24.07
CA ALA A 465 23.10 -17.14 -24.17
C ALA A 465 23.32 -15.65 -23.84
N PHE A 466 24.04 -15.35 -22.76
CA PHE A 466 24.35 -13.97 -22.37
C PHE A 466 25.23 -13.25 -23.40
N ILE A 467 26.30 -13.90 -23.89
CA ILE A 467 27.18 -13.34 -24.92
C ILE A 467 26.42 -13.12 -26.22
N LEU A 468 25.57 -14.07 -26.62
CA LEU A 468 24.74 -13.94 -27.81
C LEU A 468 23.80 -12.73 -27.68
N GLY A 469 23.19 -12.55 -26.50
CA GLY A 469 22.39 -11.37 -26.18
C GLY A 469 23.18 -10.07 -26.29
N LEU A 470 24.41 -10.01 -25.77
CA LEU A 470 25.28 -8.83 -25.87
C LEU A 470 25.56 -8.45 -27.34
N VAL A 471 25.92 -9.43 -28.16
CA VAL A 471 26.23 -9.25 -29.59
C VAL A 471 24.99 -8.79 -30.35
N PHE A 472 23.84 -9.44 -30.14
CA PHE A 472 22.58 -9.03 -30.75
C PHE A 472 22.13 -7.65 -30.27
N GLY A 473 22.41 -7.28 -29.02
CA GLY A 473 22.15 -5.94 -28.51
C GLY A 473 22.87 -4.84 -29.30
N VAL A 474 24.07 -5.10 -29.83
CA VAL A 474 24.79 -4.13 -30.69
C VAL A 474 24.06 -3.97 -32.02
N ALA A 475 23.63 -5.08 -32.62
CA ALA A 475 22.91 -5.07 -33.89
C ALA A 475 21.51 -4.44 -33.79
N LEU A 476 20.80 -4.70 -32.68
CA LEU A 476 19.43 -4.23 -32.45
C LEU A 476 19.38 -2.80 -31.88
N GLY A 477 20.48 -2.34 -31.30
CA GLY A 477 20.62 -1.07 -30.59
C GLY A 477 19.99 0.14 -31.30
N PRO A 478 20.25 0.40 -32.59
CA PRO A 478 19.67 1.54 -33.31
C PRO A 478 18.13 1.53 -33.35
N CYS A 479 17.53 0.35 -33.55
CA CYS A 479 16.07 0.22 -33.58
C CYS A 479 15.47 0.35 -32.17
N THR A 480 16.13 -0.20 -31.15
CA THR A 480 15.65 -0.06 -29.77
C THR A 480 15.74 1.37 -29.28
N PHE A 481 16.78 2.10 -29.68
CA PHE A 481 17.00 3.48 -29.28
C PHE A 481 15.85 4.39 -29.70
N ALA A 482 15.30 4.20 -30.91
CA ALA A 482 14.15 4.97 -31.39
C ALA A 482 12.91 4.83 -30.48
N TYR A 483 12.62 3.61 -30.00
CA TYR A 483 11.52 3.36 -29.07
C TYR A 483 11.83 3.76 -27.62
N MET A 484 13.11 3.78 -27.23
CA MET A 484 13.56 4.19 -25.91
C MET A 484 13.69 5.72 -25.77
N ALA A 485 13.83 6.46 -26.88
CA ALA A 485 14.03 7.90 -26.88
C ALA A 485 12.92 8.69 -26.14
N PRO A 486 11.61 8.40 -26.31
CA PRO A 486 10.57 9.07 -25.53
C PRO A 486 10.72 8.85 -24.02
N MET A 487 11.11 7.64 -23.60
CA MET A 487 11.35 7.33 -22.18
C MET A 487 12.56 8.07 -21.64
N LEU A 488 13.67 8.12 -22.39
CA LEU A 488 14.85 8.89 -22.01
C LEU A 488 14.54 10.39 -21.90
N ALA A 489 13.74 10.94 -22.81
CA ALA A 489 13.32 12.34 -22.75
C ALA A 489 12.53 12.64 -21.46
N VAL A 490 11.56 11.79 -21.12
CA VAL A 490 10.81 11.90 -19.85
C VAL A 490 11.75 11.81 -18.65
N VAL A 491 12.66 10.84 -18.64
CA VAL A 491 13.61 10.64 -17.53
C VAL A 491 14.56 11.83 -17.37
N PHE A 492 15.07 12.38 -18.47
CA PHE A 492 15.91 13.58 -18.41
C PHE A 492 15.16 14.81 -17.91
N SER A 493 13.86 14.93 -18.24
CA SER A 493 13.02 16.01 -17.69
C SER A 493 12.77 15.86 -16.18
N LEU A 494 12.73 14.64 -15.67
CA LEU A 494 12.49 14.31 -14.26
C LEU A 494 13.78 14.25 -13.43
N ALA A 495 14.94 14.07 -14.05
CA ALA A 495 16.22 13.87 -13.37
C ALA A 495 16.59 14.98 -12.36
N PRO A 496 16.32 16.28 -12.58
CA PRO A 496 16.68 17.33 -11.63
C PRO A 496 15.91 17.27 -10.31
N SER A 497 14.68 16.75 -10.33
CA SER A 497 13.76 16.80 -9.19
C SER A 497 13.43 15.42 -8.60
N GLN A 498 13.47 14.36 -9.41
CA GLN A 498 12.98 13.02 -9.06
C GLN A 498 13.83 11.90 -9.69
N LEU A 499 15.14 11.92 -9.45
CA LEU A 499 16.09 10.96 -10.02
C LEU A 499 15.66 9.49 -9.84
N TRP A 500 15.25 9.10 -8.63
CA TRP A 500 14.84 7.71 -8.34
C TRP A 500 13.60 7.28 -9.12
N TYR A 501 12.66 8.20 -9.32
CA TYR A 501 11.46 7.92 -10.09
C TYR A 501 11.79 7.75 -11.59
N GLY A 502 12.70 8.57 -12.13
CA GLY A 502 13.25 8.38 -13.47
C GLY A 502 13.95 7.03 -13.65
N ILE A 503 14.79 6.62 -12.69
CA ILE A 503 15.44 5.30 -12.70
C ILE A 503 14.39 4.18 -12.67
N LEU A 504 13.36 4.32 -11.82
CA LEU A 504 12.28 3.34 -11.72
C LEU A 504 11.50 3.22 -13.03
N LEU A 505 11.19 4.33 -13.70
CA LEU A 505 10.54 4.34 -15.01
C LEU A 505 11.36 3.57 -16.05
N LEU A 506 12.67 3.79 -16.14
CA LEU A 506 13.54 3.05 -17.05
C LEU A 506 13.63 1.56 -16.71
N LEU A 507 13.67 1.22 -15.42
CA LEU A 507 13.71 -0.16 -14.97
C LEU A 507 12.42 -0.89 -15.38
N VAL A 508 11.26 -0.28 -15.12
CA VAL A 508 9.96 -0.84 -15.48
C VAL A 508 9.79 -0.99 -17.00
N TYR A 509 10.27 -0.02 -17.79
CA TYR A 509 10.38 -0.14 -19.25
C TYR A 509 11.24 -1.36 -19.65
N GLY A 510 12.41 -1.52 -19.03
CA GLY A 510 13.32 -2.64 -19.26
C GLY A 510 12.70 -4.00 -18.90
N ILE A 511 11.91 -4.08 -17.83
CA ILE A 511 11.16 -5.29 -17.48
C ILE A 511 10.12 -5.60 -18.57
N GLY A 512 9.35 -4.61 -19.02
CA GLY A 512 8.39 -4.77 -20.11
C GLY A 512 9.05 -5.30 -21.38
N HIS A 513 10.16 -4.69 -21.79
CA HIS A 513 10.96 -5.11 -22.94
C HIS A 513 11.46 -6.57 -22.81
N CYS A 514 12.06 -6.91 -21.67
CA CYS A 514 12.57 -8.25 -21.42
C CYS A 514 11.46 -9.31 -21.31
N SER A 515 10.27 -8.94 -20.83
CA SER A 515 9.18 -9.88 -20.60
C SER A 515 8.74 -10.58 -21.89
N VAL A 516 8.73 -9.87 -23.02
CA VAL A 516 8.33 -10.43 -24.32
C VAL A 516 9.36 -11.46 -24.81
N ILE A 517 10.66 -11.15 -24.68
CA ILE A 517 11.75 -12.05 -25.08
C ILE A 517 11.76 -13.30 -24.20
N VAL A 518 11.61 -13.12 -22.89
CA VAL A 518 11.58 -14.22 -21.92
C VAL A 518 10.35 -15.11 -22.14
N PHE A 519 9.18 -14.50 -22.40
CA PHE A 519 7.98 -15.24 -22.76
C PHE A 519 8.21 -16.06 -24.03
N ALA A 520 8.77 -15.44 -25.07
CA ALA A 520 8.99 -16.11 -26.34
C ALA A 520 9.97 -17.30 -26.22
N GLY A 521 11.05 -17.14 -25.45
CA GLY A 521 12.01 -18.22 -25.20
C GLY A 521 11.51 -19.30 -24.23
N THR A 522 10.56 -18.98 -23.34
CA THR A 522 10.00 -19.97 -22.41
C THR A 522 8.94 -20.85 -23.09
N PHE A 523 8.20 -20.31 -24.06
CA PHE A 523 7.12 -20.97 -24.79
C PHE A 523 7.49 -21.27 -26.25
N THR A 524 8.68 -21.82 -26.46
CA THR A 524 9.29 -22.08 -27.78
C THR A 524 8.34 -22.75 -28.78
N GLU A 525 7.60 -23.80 -28.36
CA GLU A 525 6.71 -24.58 -29.25
C GLU A 525 5.49 -23.77 -29.73
N ALA A 526 4.83 -23.03 -28.83
CA ALA A 526 3.71 -22.16 -29.18
C ALA A 526 4.14 -21.01 -30.08
N ILE A 527 5.33 -20.46 -29.83
CA ILE A 527 5.91 -19.37 -30.62
C ILE A 527 6.35 -19.87 -32.00
N GLN A 528 6.95 -21.05 -32.11
CA GLN A 528 7.27 -21.67 -33.41
C GLN A 528 6.00 -21.89 -34.23
N HIS A 529 4.92 -22.37 -33.62
CA HIS A 529 3.64 -22.51 -34.31
C HIS A 529 3.12 -21.16 -34.82
N PHE A 530 3.17 -20.12 -33.98
CA PHE A 530 2.78 -18.76 -34.38
C PHE A 530 3.67 -18.18 -35.49
N LEU A 531 4.99 -18.35 -35.39
CA LEU A 531 5.96 -17.91 -36.40
C LEU A 531 5.75 -18.63 -37.73
N ASN A 532 5.57 -19.95 -37.73
CA ASN A 532 5.31 -20.75 -38.93
C ASN A 532 3.99 -20.35 -39.60
N TRP A 533 2.98 -19.99 -38.80
CA TRP A 533 1.72 -19.44 -39.31
C TRP A 533 1.92 -18.04 -39.91
N ASN A 534 2.73 -17.19 -39.27
CA ASN A 534 2.99 -15.83 -39.71
C ASN A 534 3.91 -15.76 -40.95
N GLU A 535 4.89 -16.66 -41.09
CA GLU A 535 5.74 -16.80 -42.30
C GLU A 535 4.94 -17.22 -43.53
N ARG A 536 3.85 -17.97 -43.34
CA ARG A 536 2.89 -18.27 -44.41
C ARG A 536 2.02 -17.07 -44.79
N SER A 537 1.96 -16.04 -43.94
CA SER A 537 1.26 -14.81 -44.23
C SER A 537 2.15 -13.84 -45.02
N LYS A 538 1.61 -13.19 -46.06
CA LYS A 538 2.32 -12.11 -46.78
C LYS A 538 2.52 -10.84 -45.93
N GLY A 539 1.94 -10.80 -44.72
CA GLY A 539 1.92 -9.63 -43.84
C GLY A 539 3.28 -9.29 -43.25
N SER A 540 4.03 -10.28 -42.77
CA SER A 540 5.37 -10.06 -42.18
C SER A 540 6.37 -9.50 -43.20
N VAL A 541 6.33 -10.01 -44.44
CA VAL A 541 7.14 -9.53 -45.57
C VAL A 541 6.77 -8.08 -45.94
N MET A 542 5.48 -7.75 -45.95
CA MET A 542 5.02 -6.38 -46.20
C MET A 542 5.50 -5.43 -45.09
N VAL A 543 5.34 -5.81 -43.82
CA VAL A 543 5.77 -4.99 -42.67
C VAL A 543 7.28 -4.76 -42.71
N LYS A 544 8.09 -5.81 -42.97
CA LYS A 544 9.55 -5.69 -43.11
C LYS A 544 9.93 -4.68 -44.21
N LYS A 545 9.29 -4.77 -45.37
CA LYS A 545 9.54 -3.85 -46.50
C LYS A 545 9.12 -2.42 -46.18
N VAL A 546 7.93 -2.22 -45.60
CA VAL A 546 7.43 -0.90 -45.21
C VAL A 546 8.36 -0.25 -44.18
N CYS A 547 8.77 -0.99 -43.14
CA CYS A 547 9.73 -0.51 -42.16
C CYS A 547 11.09 -0.19 -42.78
N GLY A 548 11.58 -1.04 -43.71
CA GLY A 548 12.82 -0.77 -44.46
C GLY A 548 12.77 0.56 -45.21
N VAL A 549 11.69 0.83 -45.95
CA VAL A 549 11.49 2.12 -46.63
C VAL A 549 11.43 3.28 -45.64
N LEU A 550 10.66 3.16 -44.55
CA LEU A 550 10.53 4.20 -43.54
C LEU A 550 11.86 4.55 -42.87
N VAL A 551 12.70 3.55 -42.56
CA VAL A 551 14.03 3.77 -41.97
C VAL A 551 14.97 4.46 -42.94
N ILE A 552 14.93 4.11 -44.24
CA ILE A 552 15.70 4.84 -45.27
C ILE A 552 15.22 6.28 -45.37
N LEU A 553 13.91 6.52 -45.41
CA LEU A 553 13.34 7.87 -45.46
C LEU A 553 13.73 8.69 -44.22
N ALA A 554 13.77 8.08 -43.03
CA ALA A 554 14.24 8.74 -41.82
C ALA A 554 15.74 9.11 -41.91
N GLY A 555 16.58 8.19 -42.41
CA GLY A 555 17.99 8.46 -42.66
C GLY A 555 18.21 9.59 -43.66
N VAL A 556 17.48 9.59 -44.78
CA VAL A 556 17.50 10.65 -45.78
C VAL A 556 17.00 11.97 -45.19
N TYR A 557 15.92 11.95 -44.41
CA TYR A 557 15.40 13.15 -43.74
C TYR A 557 16.44 13.76 -42.80
N MET A 558 17.17 12.95 -42.01
CA MET A 558 18.24 13.45 -41.13
C MET A 558 19.41 14.10 -41.88
N VAL A 559 19.65 13.75 -43.15
CA VAL A 559 20.63 14.43 -44.01
C VAL A 559 20.15 15.82 -44.42
N PHE A 560 18.84 16.00 -44.61
CA PHE A 560 18.23 17.25 -45.09
C PHE A 560 17.73 18.18 -43.98
N SER A 561 17.36 17.65 -42.81
CA SER A 561 17.00 18.48 -41.65
C SER A 561 18.29 18.98 -40.99
N LYS A 562 18.64 20.24 -41.28
CA LYS A 562 19.76 20.94 -40.63
C LYS A 562 19.53 21.12 -39.13
#